data_AF-A0A960IVV5-F1
#
_entry.id   AF-A0A960IVV5-F1
#
_cell.length_a   1.000
_cell.length_b   1.000
_cell.length_c   1.000
_cell.angle_alpha   90.00
_cell.angle_beta   90.00
_cell.angle_gamma   90.00
#
_symmetry.space_group_name_H-M   'P 1'
#
loop_
_entity.id
_entity.type
_entity.pdbx_description
1 polymer ?
#
loop_
_entity_poly.entity_id
_entity_poly.type
_entity_poly.pdbx_seq_one_letter_code
_entity_poly.pdbx_strand_id
1 'polypeptide(L)'
;MTYANGTADPVDLDATRFETRIGHEGYVRRLPERVTRTITASKLEVTDRFREVVDLFGEDHQETPAGFRIETATHGSVTSVDLVRDIGYERGGTPRPTPLLFSADSANPYEVSDCAPLIANVTCNPGIVYDLFINNPDANIGGHFTTLDEVLVELSKAAGPGCDVSVEIANPYGDINEILEEVARYEEILTRHRLVVKVPHTGPLSADTAGDLLKGNGLLRKRYNSGAPRDMLRGHALARQLHDLGHRVNFTLMFEPHQTPLALQARPYFINAFVRHRADATRRMRGFVAAYDATSDEQFVADLRDYLVRMDYLGTDEKALDLLTVLRLTRTLLRQRDDGPDDGMDSVRRSLRWLSTTHLPETRLIVCSMDGEQMFPDLMTMLSEPEFLPLHRRVLVTADPAYLARWTTSPHVVTYQRRFLSAVRSAPDALSASTSSSRS
;
A
#
# COMPACT_ATOMS: atom_id res chain seq x y z
N MET A 1 -3.65 -16.42 -32.79
CA MET A 1 -4.33 -15.10 -32.77
C MET A 1 -3.28 -14.08 -32.41
N THR A 2 -2.84 -13.32 -33.41
CA THR A 2 -1.84 -12.25 -33.29
C THR A 2 -2.50 -11.05 -32.62
N TYR A 3 -2.04 -10.68 -31.43
CA TYR A 3 -2.31 -9.37 -30.85
C TYR A 3 -1.43 -8.36 -31.58
N ALA A 4 -2.06 -7.57 -32.46
CA ALA A 4 -1.42 -6.40 -33.05
C ALA A 4 -1.35 -5.32 -31.98
N ASN A 5 -0.16 -5.05 -31.46
CA ASN A 5 0.14 -3.78 -30.80
C ASN A 5 0.16 -2.69 -31.87
N GLY A 6 -1.03 -2.17 -32.19
CA GLY A 6 -1.15 -0.91 -32.90
C GLY A 6 -0.86 0.21 -31.92
N THR A 7 0.24 0.92 -32.13
CA THR A 7 0.38 2.31 -31.66
C THR A 7 -0.76 3.09 -32.31
N ALA A 8 -1.79 3.42 -31.54
CA ALA A 8 -2.89 4.23 -32.03
C ALA A 8 -2.37 5.65 -32.26
N ASP A 9 -2.47 6.12 -33.50
CA ASP A 9 -2.36 7.54 -33.83
C ASP A 9 -3.38 8.35 -32.99
N PRO A 10 -3.09 9.64 -32.68
CA PRO A 10 -4.07 10.53 -32.03
C PRO A 10 -5.39 10.49 -32.79
N VAL A 11 -6.44 10.01 -32.12
CA VAL A 11 -7.79 9.97 -32.68
C VAL A 11 -8.29 11.41 -32.79
N ASP A 12 -8.47 11.88 -34.02
CA ASP A 12 -9.18 13.11 -34.32
C ASP A 12 -10.63 12.93 -33.83
N LEU A 13 -10.96 13.54 -32.69
CA LEU A 13 -12.34 13.54 -32.22
C LEU A 13 -13.17 14.25 -33.29
N ASP A 14 -14.06 13.50 -33.94
CA ASP A 14 -14.98 14.03 -34.93
C ASP A 14 -15.82 15.16 -34.30
N ALA A 15 -15.36 16.39 -34.52
CA ALA A 15 -15.91 17.62 -33.94
C ALA A 15 -17.37 17.88 -34.39
N THR A 16 -17.90 17.02 -35.26
CA THR A 16 -19.27 17.10 -35.79
C THR A 16 -20.31 16.40 -34.91
N ARG A 17 -19.90 15.60 -33.91
CA ARG A 17 -20.82 14.76 -33.12
C ARG A 17 -21.57 15.49 -32.00
N PHE A 18 -20.90 16.37 -31.26
CA PHE A 18 -21.48 17.13 -30.14
C PHE A 18 -20.85 18.53 -30.03
N GLU A 19 -21.64 19.49 -29.58
CA GLU A 19 -21.17 20.85 -29.27
C GLU A 19 -20.41 20.82 -27.94
N THR A 20 -19.10 21.04 -27.98
CA THR A 20 -18.30 21.13 -26.76
C THR A 20 -18.44 22.52 -26.14
N ARG A 21 -18.53 22.60 -24.81
CA ARG A 21 -18.53 23.89 -24.10
C ARG A 21 -17.27 24.68 -24.43
N ILE A 22 -17.44 25.97 -24.75
CA ILE A 22 -16.33 26.86 -25.09
C ILE A 22 -15.26 26.84 -23.99
N GLY A 23 -14.01 26.59 -24.37
CA GLY A 23 -12.85 26.49 -23.48
C GLY A 23 -12.60 25.08 -22.92
N HIS A 24 -13.47 24.11 -23.20
CA HIS A 24 -13.31 22.72 -22.75
C HIS A 24 -12.77 21.78 -23.84
N GLU A 25 -12.58 22.28 -25.07
CA GLU A 25 -12.24 21.49 -26.26
C GLU A 25 -10.92 20.73 -26.10
N GLY A 26 -9.89 21.39 -25.55
CA GLY A 26 -8.58 20.77 -25.31
C GLY A 26 -8.62 19.63 -24.28
N TYR A 27 -9.53 19.72 -23.29
CA TYR A 27 -9.72 18.69 -22.27
C TYR A 27 -10.50 17.50 -22.82
N VAL A 28 -11.59 17.78 -23.56
CA VAL A 28 -12.42 16.76 -24.20
C VAL A 28 -11.62 15.93 -25.20
N ARG A 29 -10.70 16.55 -25.96
CA ARG A 29 -9.78 15.85 -26.89
C ARG A 29 -8.94 14.75 -26.27
N ARG A 30 -8.76 14.75 -24.95
CA ARG A 30 -8.00 13.73 -24.22
C ARG A 30 -8.85 12.51 -23.82
N LEU A 31 -10.15 12.54 -24.09
CA LEU A 31 -11.03 11.41 -23.79
C LEU A 31 -10.82 10.29 -24.82
N PRO A 32 -10.73 9.02 -24.36
CA PRO A 32 -10.58 7.89 -25.27
C PRO A 32 -11.87 7.69 -26.07
N GLU A 33 -11.73 7.19 -27.30
CA GLU A 33 -12.86 6.99 -28.22
C GLU A 33 -13.98 6.11 -27.63
N ARG A 34 -13.61 5.10 -26.83
CA ARG A 34 -14.57 4.22 -26.15
C ARG A 34 -15.51 4.97 -25.19
N VAL A 35 -15.06 6.10 -24.63
CA VAL A 35 -15.90 6.96 -23.77
C VAL A 35 -16.76 7.86 -24.63
N THR A 36 -16.18 8.56 -25.61
CA THR A 36 -16.95 9.48 -26.46
C THR A 36 -18.01 8.75 -27.29
N ARG A 37 -17.79 7.47 -27.64
CA ARG A 37 -18.76 6.63 -28.34
C ARG A 37 -20.05 6.35 -27.57
N THR A 38 -20.02 6.35 -26.23
CA THR A 38 -21.22 6.10 -25.41
C THR A 38 -22.04 7.36 -25.15
N ILE A 39 -21.49 8.54 -25.46
CA ILE A 39 -22.15 9.83 -25.25
C ILE A 39 -23.21 10.05 -26.33
N THR A 40 -24.45 10.23 -25.90
CA THR A 40 -25.62 10.49 -26.75
C THR A 40 -26.12 11.91 -26.66
N ALA A 41 -25.64 12.69 -25.69
CA ALA A 41 -25.98 14.09 -25.52
C ALA A 41 -25.45 14.93 -26.68
N SER A 42 -26.16 16.01 -27.01
CA SER A 42 -25.71 16.94 -28.06
C SER A 42 -24.64 17.92 -27.57
N LYS A 43 -24.43 18.05 -26.25
CA LYS A 43 -23.41 18.90 -25.66
C LYS A 43 -22.51 18.13 -24.70
N LEU A 44 -21.23 18.50 -24.69
CA LEU A 44 -20.21 17.89 -23.84
C LEU A 44 -19.45 18.95 -23.06
N GLU A 45 -19.25 18.70 -21.77
CA GLU A 45 -18.39 19.48 -20.90
C GLU A 45 -17.59 18.59 -19.94
N VAL A 46 -16.62 19.21 -19.26
CA VAL A 46 -15.80 18.56 -18.24
C VAL A 46 -15.90 19.33 -16.91
N THR A 47 -15.74 18.64 -15.79
CA THR A 47 -15.77 19.25 -14.44
C THR A 47 -14.52 20.08 -14.15
N ASP A 48 -14.55 20.87 -13.07
CA ASP A 48 -13.37 21.59 -12.58
C ASP A 48 -12.25 20.63 -12.16
N ARG A 49 -12.60 19.53 -11.49
CA ARG A 49 -11.66 18.48 -11.10
C ARG A 49 -11.00 17.85 -12.33
N PHE A 50 -11.75 17.60 -13.40
CA PHE A 50 -11.18 17.09 -14.65
C PHE A 50 -10.08 18.02 -15.15
N ARG A 51 -10.38 19.33 -15.24
CA ARG A 51 -9.42 20.33 -15.72
C ARG A 51 -8.16 20.37 -14.86
N GLU A 52 -8.34 20.49 -13.55
CA GLU A 52 -7.24 20.50 -12.58
C GLU A 52 -6.35 19.25 -12.70
N VAL A 53 -6.94 18.06 -12.74
CA VAL A 53 -6.18 16.80 -12.86
C VAL A 53 -5.41 16.74 -14.17
N VAL A 54 -6.02 17.18 -15.27
CA VAL A 54 -5.38 17.20 -16.58
C VAL A 54 -4.26 18.23 -16.65
N ASP A 55 -4.43 19.40 -16.04
CA ASP A 55 -3.41 20.46 -16.00
C ASP A 55 -2.23 20.04 -15.11
N LEU A 56 -2.49 19.37 -13.98
CA LEU A 56 -1.44 18.89 -13.06
C LEU A 56 -0.61 17.74 -13.61
N PHE A 57 -1.21 16.84 -14.40
CA PHE A 57 -0.57 15.57 -14.77
C PHE A 57 -0.44 15.33 -16.28
N GLY A 58 -0.84 16.29 -17.12
CA GLY A 58 -1.09 16.04 -18.54
C GLY A 58 -0.17 16.77 -19.52
N GLU A 59 1.09 17.05 -19.18
CA GLU A 59 1.95 17.90 -20.04
C GLU A 59 2.29 17.28 -21.41
N ASP A 60 2.27 15.95 -21.59
CA ASP A 60 2.57 15.28 -22.87
C ASP A 60 1.56 14.19 -23.29
N HIS A 61 0.47 14.03 -22.55
CA HIS A 61 -0.42 12.88 -22.71
C HIS A 61 -1.60 13.21 -23.63
N GLN A 62 -1.67 12.51 -24.77
CA GLN A 62 -2.82 12.55 -25.69
C GLN A 62 -4.12 11.99 -25.08
N GLU A 63 -4.03 11.41 -23.88
CA GLU A 63 -5.13 10.79 -23.15
C GLU A 63 -5.17 11.29 -21.69
N THR A 64 -6.26 11.00 -20.98
CA THR A 64 -6.39 11.31 -19.54
C THR A 64 -5.32 10.59 -18.69
N PRO A 65 -4.82 11.20 -17.60
CA PRO A 65 -3.75 10.63 -16.79
C PRO A 65 -4.14 9.31 -16.11
N ALA A 66 -3.13 8.51 -15.75
CA ALA A 66 -3.32 7.28 -14.98
C ALA A 66 -3.77 7.55 -13.55
N GLY A 67 -4.39 6.56 -12.93
CA GLY A 67 -4.90 6.61 -11.55
C GLY A 67 -6.21 7.37 -11.42
N PHE A 68 -6.95 7.56 -12.52
CA PHE A 68 -8.27 8.17 -12.52
C PHE A 68 -9.24 7.36 -13.35
N ARG A 69 -10.43 7.13 -12.80
CA ARG A 69 -11.58 6.57 -13.52
C ARG A 69 -12.36 7.71 -14.17
N ILE A 70 -12.79 7.50 -15.41
CA ILE A 70 -13.65 8.44 -16.12
C ILE A 70 -15.10 8.18 -15.69
N GLU A 71 -15.77 9.21 -15.19
CA GLU A 71 -17.20 9.19 -14.90
C GLU A 71 -17.95 10.15 -15.82
N THR A 72 -19.19 9.79 -16.15
CA THR A 72 -20.06 10.61 -17.00
C THR A 72 -21.42 10.77 -16.33
N ALA A 73 -21.94 11.98 -16.31
CA ALA A 73 -23.31 12.28 -15.89
C ALA A 73 -24.05 13.05 -16.99
N THR A 74 -25.21 12.57 -17.39
CA THR A 74 -26.01 13.19 -18.46
C THR A 74 -27.28 13.81 -17.88
N HIS A 75 -27.47 15.11 -18.15
CA HIS A 75 -28.64 15.87 -17.74
C HIS A 75 -29.22 16.60 -18.96
N GLY A 76 -30.36 16.11 -19.46
CA GLY A 76 -30.99 16.64 -20.66
C GLY A 76 -30.08 16.46 -21.88
N SER A 77 -29.67 17.58 -22.48
CA SER A 77 -28.82 17.60 -23.68
C SER A 77 -27.32 17.72 -23.38
N VAL A 78 -26.90 17.70 -22.12
CA VAL A 78 -25.51 17.90 -21.70
C VAL A 78 -25.00 16.65 -20.99
N THR A 79 -23.83 16.15 -21.40
CA THR A 79 -23.02 15.20 -20.63
C THR A 79 -21.84 15.94 -20.00
N SER A 80 -21.66 15.80 -18.69
CA SER A 80 -20.47 16.25 -17.96
C SER A 80 -19.57 15.05 -17.70
N VAL A 81 -18.26 15.21 -17.96
CA VAL A 81 -17.24 14.18 -17.75
C VAL A 81 -16.28 14.58 -16.63
N ASP A 82 -15.93 13.62 -15.79
CA ASP A 82 -15.09 13.82 -14.62
C ASP A 82 -13.96 12.78 -14.53
N LEU A 83 -12.89 13.13 -13.82
CA LEU A 83 -11.79 12.24 -13.44
C LEU A 83 -11.82 12.00 -11.93
N VAL A 84 -12.27 10.82 -11.52
CA VAL A 84 -12.31 10.39 -10.12
C VAL A 84 -11.03 9.64 -9.79
N ARG A 85 -10.32 10.03 -8.72
CA ARG A 85 -9.11 9.32 -8.28
C ARG A 85 -9.42 7.85 -8.01
N ASP A 86 -8.77 6.96 -8.75
CA ASP A 86 -8.87 5.53 -8.58
C ASP A 86 -7.60 4.85 -9.13
N ILE A 87 -6.71 4.44 -8.22
CA ILE A 87 -5.44 3.79 -8.54
C ILE A 87 -5.58 2.42 -9.21
N GLY A 88 -6.80 1.89 -9.33
CA GLY A 88 -7.12 0.71 -10.15
C GLY A 88 -7.16 0.96 -11.65
N TYR A 89 -6.93 2.20 -12.10
CA TYR A 89 -7.00 2.60 -13.50
C TYR A 89 -5.66 3.14 -14.01
N GLU A 90 -5.35 2.82 -15.26
CA GLU A 90 -4.22 3.34 -16.02
C GLU A 90 -4.65 4.55 -16.87
N ARG A 91 -3.76 4.99 -17.77
CA ARG A 91 -4.04 6.09 -18.71
C ARG A 91 -5.31 5.81 -19.53
N GLY A 92 -5.96 6.89 -19.92
CA GLY A 92 -7.22 6.82 -20.65
C GLY A 92 -8.37 6.21 -19.83
N GLY A 93 -8.26 6.10 -18.51
CA GLY A 93 -9.29 5.54 -17.63
C GLY A 93 -9.53 4.04 -17.86
N THR A 94 -8.52 3.31 -18.31
CA THR A 94 -8.59 1.85 -18.56
C THR A 94 -8.31 1.09 -17.27
N PRO A 95 -9.10 0.07 -16.88
CA PRO A 95 -8.78 -0.73 -15.70
C PRO A 95 -7.40 -1.39 -15.84
N ARG A 96 -6.64 -1.46 -14.74
CA ARG A 96 -5.40 -2.25 -14.69
C ARG A 96 -5.69 -3.72 -15.07
N PRO A 97 -4.69 -4.47 -15.60
CA PRO A 97 -4.88 -5.84 -16.07
C PRO A 97 -5.47 -6.81 -15.04
N THR A 98 -5.15 -6.58 -13.76
CA THR A 98 -5.71 -7.32 -12.62
C THR A 98 -6.36 -6.35 -11.63
N PRO A 99 -7.45 -6.75 -10.97
CA PRO A 99 -8.03 -5.94 -9.90
C PRO A 99 -7.15 -5.90 -8.64
N LEU A 100 -6.28 -6.90 -8.43
CA LEU A 100 -5.28 -6.89 -7.37
C LEU A 100 -4.22 -5.82 -7.66
N LEU A 101 -3.92 -4.99 -6.66
CA LEU A 101 -2.97 -3.89 -6.78
C LEU A 101 -1.68 -4.19 -6.00
N PHE A 102 -0.57 -3.61 -6.47
CA PHE A 102 0.73 -3.73 -5.82
C PHE A 102 1.24 -2.36 -5.37
N SER A 103 2.08 -2.36 -4.35
CA SER A 103 2.72 -1.18 -3.80
C SER A 103 4.18 -1.46 -3.46
N ALA A 104 5.01 -0.45 -3.62
CA ALA A 104 6.38 -0.47 -3.14
C ALA A 104 6.44 0.03 -1.69
N ASP A 105 6.99 -0.77 -0.78
CA ASP A 105 7.31 -0.35 0.59
C ASP A 105 8.75 0.17 0.61
N SER A 106 8.97 1.36 0.05
CA SER A 106 10.31 1.93 -0.16
C SER A 106 10.27 3.46 -0.11
N ALA A 107 11.41 4.06 0.22
CA ALA A 107 11.68 5.48 0.08
C ALA A 107 12.78 5.75 -0.96
N ASN A 108 13.24 4.72 -1.68
CA ASN A 108 14.30 4.79 -2.67
C ASN A 108 13.73 5.10 -4.07
N PRO A 109 13.93 6.31 -4.64
CA PRO A 109 13.41 6.65 -5.96
C PRO A 109 13.95 5.78 -7.09
N TYR A 110 15.16 5.24 -6.94
CA TYR A 110 15.79 4.37 -7.95
C TYR A 110 15.01 3.06 -8.09
N GLU A 111 14.71 2.39 -6.97
CA GLU A 111 13.93 1.15 -6.96
C GLU A 111 12.47 1.37 -7.38
N VAL A 112 11.88 2.50 -6.95
CA VAL A 112 10.51 2.85 -7.32
C VAL A 112 10.41 3.07 -8.83
N SER A 113 11.41 3.70 -9.45
CA SER A 113 11.45 3.87 -10.91
C SER A 113 11.44 2.53 -11.66
N ASP A 114 12.17 1.52 -11.16
CA ASP A 114 12.25 0.19 -11.80
C ASP A 114 10.91 -0.57 -11.76
N CYS A 115 10.06 -0.30 -10.77
CA CYS A 115 8.77 -0.98 -10.60
C CYS A 115 7.54 -0.09 -10.86
N ALA A 116 7.72 1.19 -11.19
CA ALA A 116 6.65 2.18 -11.36
C ALA A 116 5.49 1.73 -12.27
N PRO A 117 5.73 1.04 -13.42
CA PRO A 117 4.64 0.56 -14.27
C PRO A 117 3.73 -0.49 -13.61
N LEU A 118 4.23 -1.20 -12.59
CA LEU A 118 3.57 -2.35 -11.96
C LEU A 118 2.85 -1.98 -10.66
N ILE A 119 3.19 -0.85 -10.05
CA ILE A 119 2.65 -0.43 -8.76
C ILE A 119 1.55 0.62 -8.90
N ALA A 120 0.69 0.69 -7.89
CA ALA A 120 -0.42 1.61 -7.76
C ALA A 120 -0.29 2.52 -6.52
N ASN A 121 0.64 2.19 -5.62
CA ASN A 121 0.95 2.98 -4.43
C ASN A 121 2.44 2.84 -4.06
N VAL A 122 2.97 3.83 -3.35
CA VAL A 122 4.22 3.75 -2.58
C VAL A 122 3.89 3.98 -1.11
N THR A 123 4.39 3.14 -0.20
CA THR A 123 4.26 3.35 1.25
C THR A 123 5.59 3.77 1.86
N CYS A 124 5.59 4.91 2.54
CA CYS A 124 6.72 5.40 3.32
C CYS A 124 6.35 5.36 4.81
N ASN A 125 7.32 5.03 5.66
CA ASN A 125 7.26 5.17 7.11
C ASN A 125 8.62 5.67 7.62
N PRO A 126 8.72 6.16 8.87
CA PRO A 126 9.95 6.76 9.37
C PRO A 126 11.16 5.81 9.27
N GLY A 127 10.99 4.52 9.57
CA GLY A 127 12.08 3.54 9.46
C GLY A 127 12.55 3.35 8.01
N ILE A 128 11.63 3.30 7.05
CA ILE A 128 12.00 3.20 5.62
C ILE A 128 12.74 4.46 5.14
N VAL A 129 12.22 5.63 5.50
CA VAL A 129 12.80 6.92 5.06
C VAL A 129 14.17 7.14 5.68
N TYR A 130 14.26 7.07 7.01
CA TYR A 130 15.47 7.46 7.72
C TYR A 130 16.48 6.32 7.80
N ASP A 131 16.07 5.11 8.16
CA ASP A 131 17.02 4.02 8.42
C ASP A 131 17.42 3.30 7.13
N LEU A 132 16.46 2.99 6.26
CA LEU A 132 16.72 2.19 5.07
C LEU A 132 17.20 3.00 3.86
N PHE A 133 16.89 4.31 3.83
CA PHE A 133 17.27 5.19 2.71
C PHE A 133 18.22 6.32 3.12
N ILE A 134 17.75 7.39 3.76
CA ILE A 134 18.54 8.63 3.98
C ILE A 134 19.87 8.33 4.70
N ASN A 135 19.83 7.54 5.78
CA ASN A 135 21.03 7.21 6.57
C ASN A 135 21.76 5.96 6.05
N ASN A 136 21.33 5.37 4.93
CA ASN A 136 21.95 4.20 4.33
C ASN A 136 22.80 4.62 3.12
N PRO A 137 24.15 4.63 3.22
CA PRO A 137 25.02 5.10 2.15
C PRO A 137 24.98 4.22 0.88
N ASP A 138 24.57 2.95 1.01
CA ASP A 138 24.43 2.06 -0.14
C ASP A 138 23.17 2.36 -0.95
N ALA A 139 22.12 2.86 -0.30
CA ALA A 139 20.85 3.22 -0.93
C ALA A 139 20.82 4.70 -1.37
N ASN A 140 21.23 5.61 -0.50
CA ASN A 140 21.40 7.05 -0.78
C ASN A 140 22.76 7.28 -1.44
N ILE A 141 22.89 6.84 -2.69
CA ILE A 141 24.14 6.86 -3.46
C ILE A 141 24.71 8.28 -3.46
N GLY A 142 25.94 8.43 -2.93
CA GLY A 142 26.62 9.73 -2.89
C GLY A 142 26.05 10.74 -1.87
N GLY A 143 25.08 10.35 -1.03
CA GLY A 143 24.48 11.23 -0.02
C GLY A 143 23.66 12.38 -0.61
N HIS A 144 23.02 12.16 -1.75
CA HIS A 144 22.26 13.19 -2.47
C HIS A 144 21.00 13.66 -1.74
N PHE A 145 20.43 12.82 -0.86
CA PHE A 145 19.22 13.14 -0.10
C PHE A 145 19.55 13.38 1.36
N THR A 146 19.00 14.46 1.94
CA THR A 146 19.19 14.83 3.35
C THR A 146 17.88 15.04 4.09
N THR A 147 16.79 15.29 3.37
CA THR A 147 15.47 15.54 3.95
C THR A 147 14.40 14.65 3.34
N LEU A 148 13.32 14.41 4.09
CA LEU A 148 12.13 13.70 3.57
C LEU A 148 11.52 14.45 2.37
N ASP A 149 11.48 15.77 2.38
CA ASP A 149 10.89 16.57 1.29
C ASP A 149 11.60 16.33 -0.05
N GLU A 150 12.95 16.30 -0.05
CA GLU A 150 13.76 15.95 -1.23
C GLU A 150 13.41 14.54 -1.74
N VAL A 151 13.26 13.59 -0.82
CA VAL A 151 12.87 12.22 -1.14
C VAL A 151 11.48 12.17 -1.75
N LEU A 152 10.51 12.89 -1.19
CA LEU A 152 9.13 12.93 -1.70
C LEU A 152 9.06 13.56 -3.10
N VAL A 153 9.86 14.60 -3.38
CA VAL A 153 9.94 15.19 -4.71
C VAL A 153 10.40 14.16 -5.75
N GLU A 154 11.47 13.42 -5.47
CA GLU A 154 11.99 12.44 -6.41
C GLU A 154 11.12 11.17 -6.49
N LEU A 155 10.55 10.71 -5.37
CA LEU A 155 9.55 9.63 -5.37
C LEU A 155 8.30 10.00 -6.17
N SER A 156 7.86 11.26 -6.06
CA SER A 156 6.72 11.78 -6.81
C SER A 156 6.94 11.60 -8.32
N LYS A 157 8.14 11.96 -8.80
CA LYS A 157 8.54 11.80 -10.20
C LYS A 157 8.67 10.33 -10.59
N ALA A 158 9.38 9.53 -9.80
CA ALA A 158 9.63 8.12 -10.07
C ALA A 158 8.33 7.30 -10.16
N ALA A 159 7.39 7.52 -9.24
CA ALA A 159 6.15 6.75 -9.19
C ALA A 159 5.09 7.18 -10.24
N GLY A 160 5.15 8.44 -10.70
CA GLY A 160 4.22 8.98 -11.69
C GLY A 160 2.77 9.18 -11.20
N PRO A 161 1.90 9.78 -12.03
CA PRO A 161 0.58 10.27 -11.61
C PRO A 161 -0.41 9.15 -11.25
N GLY A 162 -0.20 7.94 -11.78
CA GLY A 162 -1.05 6.77 -11.53
C GLY A 162 -0.87 6.12 -10.16
N CYS A 163 0.04 6.66 -9.34
CA CYS A 163 0.46 6.08 -8.07
C CYS A 163 0.13 7.01 -6.91
N ASP A 164 -0.52 6.48 -5.87
CA ASP A 164 -0.65 7.16 -4.58
C ASP A 164 0.66 7.06 -3.78
N VAL A 165 0.90 8.02 -2.90
CA VAL A 165 2.06 8.01 -2.01
C VAL A 165 1.56 8.17 -0.58
N SER A 166 1.69 7.10 0.20
CA SER A 166 1.32 7.06 1.60
C SER A 166 2.49 7.54 2.47
N VAL A 167 2.38 8.71 3.09
CA VAL A 167 3.45 9.32 3.91
C VAL A 167 3.01 9.34 5.37
N GLU A 168 3.79 8.70 6.25
CA GLU A 168 3.47 8.61 7.67
C GLU A 168 3.86 9.89 8.41
N ILE A 169 2.94 10.40 9.24
CA ILE A 169 3.19 11.55 10.10
C ILE A 169 4.33 11.25 11.08
N ALA A 170 5.24 12.20 11.24
CA ALA A 170 6.43 12.00 12.06
C ALA A 170 6.10 11.86 13.55
N ASN A 171 5.14 12.66 14.04
CA ASN A 171 4.73 12.65 15.45
C ASN A 171 3.19 12.59 15.58
N PRO A 172 2.59 11.39 15.72
CA PRO A 172 1.14 11.26 15.92
C PRO A 172 0.66 11.79 17.29
N TYR A 173 1.59 12.17 18.17
CA TYR A 173 1.31 12.69 19.50
C TYR A 173 1.34 14.22 19.59
N GLY A 174 1.73 14.91 18.51
CA GLY A 174 1.83 16.37 18.43
C GLY A 174 0.48 17.10 18.47
N ASP A 175 0.56 18.43 18.39
CA ASP A 175 -0.62 19.27 18.21
C ASP A 175 -1.21 19.08 16.81
N ILE A 176 -2.53 19.23 16.66
CA ILE A 176 -3.16 19.07 15.36
C ILE A 176 -2.68 20.09 14.34
N ASN A 177 -2.36 21.32 14.75
CA ASN A 177 -1.89 22.35 13.80
C ASN A 177 -0.51 21.99 13.25
N GLU A 178 0.40 21.46 14.08
CA GLU A 178 1.70 20.98 13.63
C GLU A 178 1.56 19.82 12.62
N ILE A 179 0.63 18.90 12.88
CA ILE A 179 0.33 17.79 11.96
C ILE A 179 -0.25 18.32 10.64
N LEU A 180 -1.13 19.34 10.68
CA LEU A 180 -1.71 19.92 9.48
C LEU A 180 -0.68 20.73 8.68
N GLU A 181 0.25 21.42 9.33
CA GLU A 181 1.39 22.06 8.68
C GLU A 181 2.29 21.01 8.00
N GLU A 182 2.57 19.90 8.67
CA GLU A 182 3.30 18.77 8.09
C GLU A 182 2.59 18.20 6.85
N VAL A 183 1.28 17.94 6.95
CA VAL A 183 0.45 17.42 5.85
C VAL A 183 0.39 18.41 4.68
N ALA A 184 0.27 19.71 4.95
CA ALA A 184 0.24 20.74 3.92
C ALA A 184 1.53 20.76 3.09
N ARG A 185 2.70 20.65 3.75
CA ARG A 185 3.99 20.53 3.03
C ARG A 185 4.04 19.30 2.13
N TYR A 186 3.53 18.15 2.61
CA TYR A 186 3.45 16.95 1.77
C TYR A 186 2.50 17.13 0.59
N GLU A 187 1.39 17.84 0.80
CA GLU A 187 0.39 18.11 -0.24
C GLU A 187 0.93 19.06 -1.32
N GLU A 188 1.78 20.03 -0.97
CA GLU A 188 2.46 20.88 -1.95
C GLU A 188 3.34 20.07 -2.92
N ILE A 189 3.97 19.00 -2.43
CA ILE A 189 4.86 18.14 -3.22
C ILE A 189 4.09 17.09 -4.02
N LEU A 190 3.11 16.44 -3.39
CA LEU A 190 2.42 15.26 -3.93
C LEU A 190 1.06 15.58 -4.54
N THR A 191 0.52 16.77 -4.28
CA THR A 191 -0.88 17.16 -4.51
C THR A 191 -1.88 16.36 -3.68
N ARG A 192 -3.07 16.93 -3.47
CA ARG A 192 -4.21 16.23 -2.84
C ARG A 192 -4.61 14.92 -3.52
N HIS A 193 -4.31 14.80 -4.82
CA HIS A 193 -4.70 13.65 -5.63
C HIS A 193 -3.81 12.44 -5.42
N ARG A 194 -2.57 12.60 -4.91
CA ARG A 194 -1.65 11.47 -4.69
C ARG A 194 -1.27 11.26 -3.24
N LEU A 195 -1.27 12.32 -2.42
CA LEU A 195 -1.00 12.17 -0.99
C LEU A 195 -2.08 11.32 -0.32
N VAL A 196 -1.62 10.33 0.46
CA VAL A 196 -2.42 9.63 1.45
C VAL A 196 -1.70 9.76 2.79
N VAL A 197 -2.33 10.42 3.76
CA VAL A 197 -1.71 10.66 5.07
C VAL A 197 -1.75 9.38 5.87
N LYS A 198 -0.59 8.83 6.23
CA LYS A 198 -0.50 7.58 6.97
C LYS A 198 -0.45 7.88 8.48
N VAL A 199 -1.39 7.30 9.20
CA VAL A 199 -1.62 7.53 10.63
C VAL A 199 -1.47 6.20 11.35
N PRO A 200 -0.64 6.08 12.39
CA PRO A 200 -0.49 4.82 13.11
C PRO A 200 -1.59 4.60 14.16
N HIS A 201 -1.90 3.33 14.44
CA HIS A 201 -2.46 2.96 15.73
C HIS A 201 -1.45 3.31 16.82
N THR A 202 -1.84 4.18 17.75
CA THR A 202 -0.96 4.70 18.82
C THR A 202 -0.85 3.78 20.03
N GLY A 203 -1.72 2.77 20.13
CA GLY A 203 -1.76 1.89 21.31
C GLY A 203 -1.98 2.69 22.60
N PRO A 204 -1.41 2.29 23.74
CA PRO A 204 -1.65 2.95 25.03
C PRO A 204 -0.86 4.26 25.20
N LEU A 205 -0.12 4.70 24.18
CA LEU A 205 0.84 5.79 24.28
C LEU A 205 0.16 7.17 24.16
N SER A 206 0.75 8.12 24.86
CA SER A 206 0.42 9.55 24.82
C SER A 206 1.67 10.37 24.54
N ALA A 207 1.53 11.68 24.32
CA ALA A 207 2.66 12.59 24.17
C ALA A 207 3.64 12.50 25.36
N ASP A 208 3.10 12.33 26.57
CA ASP A 208 3.90 12.25 27.80
C ASP A 208 4.65 10.92 27.93
N THR A 209 4.12 9.82 27.37
CA THR A 209 4.63 8.45 27.59
C THR A 209 5.37 7.87 26.40
N ALA A 210 5.20 8.42 25.19
CA ALA A 210 5.90 7.95 23.99
C ALA A 210 7.43 8.03 24.15
N GLY A 211 7.93 9.08 24.82
CA GLY A 211 9.36 9.25 25.08
C GLY A 211 9.95 8.21 26.04
N ASP A 212 9.14 7.49 26.81
CA ASP A 212 9.63 6.44 27.72
C ASP A 212 10.10 5.21 26.94
N LEU A 213 9.52 4.94 25.76
CA LEU A 213 9.98 3.86 24.88
C LEU A 213 11.36 4.12 24.28
N LEU A 214 11.79 5.37 24.22
CA LEU A 214 13.10 5.76 23.70
C LEU A 214 14.19 5.79 24.79
N LYS A 215 13.81 5.53 26.05
CA LYS A 215 14.70 5.60 27.22
C LYS A 215 14.80 4.24 27.91
N GLY A 216 15.87 4.05 28.67
CA GLY A 216 16.04 2.87 29.51
C GLY A 216 16.08 1.56 28.71
N ASN A 217 15.23 0.59 29.07
CA ASN A 217 15.16 -0.70 28.40
C ASN A 217 14.16 -0.75 27.23
N GLY A 218 13.47 0.35 26.93
CA GLY A 218 12.52 0.46 25.82
C GLY A 218 11.25 -0.40 25.95
N LEU A 219 10.91 -0.88 27.14
CA LEU A 219 9.72 -1.72 27.37
C LEU A 219 8.61 -0.97 28.11
N LEU A 220 7.36 -1.35 27.85
CA LEU A 220 6.22 -0.79 28.56
C LEU A 220 6.17 -1.25 30.02
N ARG A 221 5.95 -0.31 30.93
CA ARG A 221 5.76 -0.63 32.34
C ARG A 221 4.47 -1.42 32.60
N LYS A 222 3.38 -1.02 31.94
CA LYS A 222 2.05 -1.66 31.97
C LYS A 222 1.76 -2.32 30.63
N ARG A 223 0.78 -3.23 30.56
CA ARG A 223 0.41 -3.90 29.30
C ARG A 223 0.00 -2.93 28.21
N TYR A 224 0.20 -3.35 26.97
CA TYR A 224 -0.25 -2.66 25.76
C TYR A 224 -1.74 -2.27 25.76
N ASN A 225 -2.59 -2.96 26.52
CA ASN A 225 -4.04 -2.72 26.61
C ASN A 225 -4.50 -2.06 27.92
N SER A 226 -3.58 -1.47 28.69
CA SER A 226 -3.87 -0.85 30.00
C SER A 226 -3.86 0.69 29.97
N GLY A 227 -3.91 1.30 28.79
CA GLY A 227 -3.99 2.75 28.60
C GLY A 227 -5.39 3.32 28.87
N ALA A 228 -5.52 4.64 28.98
CA ALA A 228 -6.83 5.27 29.02
C ALA A 228 -7.48 5.22 27.63
N PRO A 229 -8.83 5.19 27.52
CA PRO A 229 -9.51 5.16 26.23
C PRO A 229 -9.08 6.29 25.27
N ARG A 230 -8.81 7.49 25.80
CA ARG A 230 -8.33 8.64 25.01
C ARG A 230 -6.99 8.38 24.31
N ASP A 231 -6.10 7.63 24.96
CA ASP A 231 -4.76 7.35 24.44
C ASP A 231 -4.84 6.19 23.42
N MET A 232 -5.57 5.14 23.78
CA MET A 232 -5.84 3.98 22.91
C MET A 232 -6.61 4.34 21.62
N LEU A 233 -7.47 5.35 21.67
CA LEU A 233 -8.24 5.83 20.53
C LEU A 233 -7.62 7.06 19.85
N ARG A 234 -6.45 7.54 20.29
CA ARG A 234 -5.85 8.75 19.73
C ARG A 234 -5.63 8.65 18.22
N GLY A 235 -5.00 7.58 17.75
CA GLY A 235 -4.82 7.34 16.31
C GLY A 235 -6.14 7.28 15.54
N HIS A 236 -7.20 6.74 16.14
CA HIS A 236 -8.54 6.69 15.53
C HIS A 236 -9.16 8.10 15.42
N ALA A 237 -9.06 8.89 16.49
CA ALA A 237 -9.55 10.26 16.53
C ALA A 237 -8.82 11.14 15.51
N LEU A 238 -7.49 11.00 15.41
CA LEU A 238 -6.67 11.72 14.43
C LEU A 238 -7.02 11.33 12.99
N ALA A 239 -7.11 10.03 12.70
CA ALA A 239 -7.53 9.53 11.39
C ALA A 239 -8.93 10.06 11.00
N ARG A 240 -9.87 10.07 11.95
CA ARG A 240 -11.21 10.61 11.75
C ARG A 240 -11.18 12.10 11.47
N GLN A 241 -10.41 12.86 12.25
CA GLN A 241 -10.29 14.31 12.10
C GLN A 241 -9.69 14.69 10.74
N LEU A 242 -8.62 14.02 10.31
CA LEU A 242 -8.01 14.24 8.99
C LEU A 242 -8.97 13.90 7.85
N HIS A 243 -9.75 12.83 7.98
CA HIS A 243 -10.81 12.51 7.04
C HIS A 243 -11.88 13.62 6.97
N ASP A 244 -12.33 14.13 8.13
CA ASP A 244 -13.34 15.20 8.19
C ASP A 244 -12.84 16.52 7.59
N LEU A 245 -11.52 16.72 7.55
CA LEU A 245 -10.85 17.83 6.86
C LEU A 245 -10.61 17.56 5.36
N GLY A 246 -10.99 16.38 4.86
CA GLY A 246 -10.92 16.04 3.43
C GLY A 246 -9.68 15.27 3.00
N HIS A 247 -8.78 14.88 3.93
CA HIS A 247 -7.60 14.10 3.59
C HIS A 247 -7.92 12.61 3.47
N ARG A 248 -7.25 11.93 2.52
CA ARG A 248 -7.27 10.46 2.44
C ARG A 248 -6.29 9.91 3.46
N VAL A 249 -6.75 8.96 4.27
CA VAL A 249 -5.96 8.39 5.38
C VAL A 249 -5.60 6.93 5.12
N ASN A 250 -4.33 6.59 5.34
CA ASN A 250 -3.83 5.23 5.46
C ASN A 250 -3.66 4.88 6.95
N PHE A 251 -4.59 4.11 7.51
CA PHE A 251 -4.56 3.76 8.92
C PHE A 251 -3.69 2.51 9.15
N THR A 252 -2.50 2.72 9.72
CA THR A 252 -1.43 1.72 9.80
C THR A 252 -1.22 1.15 11.21
N LEU A 253 -0.16 0.33 11.38
CA LEU A 253 0.17 -0.44 12.60
C LEU A 253 -0.98 -1.33 13.11
N MET A 254 -1.68 -1.96 12.18
CA MET A 254 -2.75 -2.91 12.46
C MET A 254 -2.23 -4.34 12.40
N PHE A 255 -2.27 -5.01 13.53
CA PHE A 255 -1.82 -6.39 13.68
C PHE A 255 -3.01 -7.32 13.91
N GLU A 256 -3.95 -6.93 14.79
CA GLU A 256 -5.04 -7.80 15.20
C GLU A 256 -6.34 -7.57 14.43
N PRO A 257 -7.06 -8.64 14.07
CA PRO A 257 -8.25 -8.54 13.23
C PRO A 257 -9.41 -7.79 13.89
N HIS A 258 -9.46 -7.73 15.22
CA HIS A 258 -10.48 -6.97 15.93
C HIS A 258 -10.25 -5.44 15.85
N GLN A 259 -9.07 -4.99 15.41
CA GLN A 259 -8.82 -3.58 15.14
C GLN A 259 -9.60 -3.11 13.90
N THR A 260 -9.79 -3.97 12.91
CA THR A 260 -10.43 -3.62 11.63
C THR A 260 -11.81 -2.97 11.75
N PRO A 261 -12.81 -3.55 12.44
CA PRO A 261 -14.13 -2.92 12.55
C PRO A 261 -14.09 -1.55 13.27
N LEU A 262 -13.13 -1.34 14.19
CA LEU A 262 -12.92 -0.07 14.88
C LEU A 262 -12.24 0.95 13.97
N ALA A 263 -11.19 0.54 13.26
CA ALA A 263 -10.46 1.37 12.31
C ALA A 263 -11.37 1.89 11.19
N LEU A 264 -12.31 1.07 10.72
CA LEU A 264 -13.28 1.46 9.69
C LEU A 264 -14.21 2.60 10.13
N GLN A 265 -14.42 2.83 11.44
CA GLN A 265 -15.21 3.97 11.94
C GLN A 265 -14.53 5.31 11.67
N ALA A 266 -13.21 5.34 11.49
CA ALA A 266 -12.47 6.54 11.09
C ALA A 266 -12.67 6.89 9.61
N ARG A 267 -13.28 5.99 8.82
CA ARG A 267 -13.49 6.08 7.36
C ARG A 267 -12.19 6.25 6.55
N PRO A 268 -11.18 5.40 6.80
CA PRO A 268 -9.89 5.52 6.13
C PRO A 268 -9.98 5.14 4.65
N TYR A 269 -9.06 5.67 3.84
CA TYR A 269 -8.85 5.24 2.45
C TYR A 269 -8.14 3.89 2.41
N PHE A 270 -7.17 3.68 3.29
CA PHE A 270 -6.50 2.38 3.48
C PHE A 270 -6.54 1.94 4.95
N ILE A 271 -6.74 0.65 5.17
CA ILE A 271 -6.42 -0.04 6.42
C ILE A 271 -5.28 -1.02 6.17
N ASN A 272 -4.52 -1.39 7.19
CA ASN A 272 -3.38 -2.29 7.01
C ASN A 272 -3.59 -3.65 7.69
N ALA A 273 -2.82 -4.65 7.26
CA ALA A 273 -2.58 -5.88 8.01
C ALA A 273 -1.08 -6.20 7.97
N PHE A 274 -0.43 -6.16 9.14
CA PHE A 274 0.98 -6.50 9.33
C PHE A 274 1.11 -8.01 9.60
N VAL A 275 1.77 -8.72 8.69
CA VAL A 275 1.77 -10.20 8.69
C VAL A 275 2.91 -10.78 9.53
N ARG A 276 4.16 -10.48 9.18
CA ARG A 276 5.35 -11.20 9.68
C ARG A 276 5.48 -11.28 11.19
N HIS A 277 5.61 -10.13 11.85
CA HIS A 277 5.83 -10.10 13.30
C HIS A 277 4.71 -10.77 14.09
N ARG A 278 3.47 -10.69 13.58
CA ARG A 278 2.33 -11.33 14.22
C ARG A 278 2.34 -12.84 14.01
N ALA A 279 2.63 -13.32 12.80
CA ALA A 279 2.77 -14.74 12.51
C ALA A 279 3.88 -15.37 13.37
N ASP A 280 5.06 -14.73 13.43
CA ASP A 280 6.18 -15.16 14.25
C ASP A 280 5.83 -15.23 15.74
N ALA A 281 5.17 -14.18 16.25
CA ALA A 281 4.76 -14.17 17.65
C ALA A 281 3.77 -15.28 17.97
N THR A 282 2.84 -15.57 17.05
CA THR A 282 1.83 -16.62 17.20
C THR A 282 2.48 -18.00 17.23
N ARG A 283 3.38 -18.28 16.27
CA ARG A 283 4.12 -19.55 16.21
C ARG A 283 4.95 -19.78 17.48
N ARG A 284 5.63 -18.73 17.96
CA ARG A 284 6.46 -18.82 19.17
C ARG A 284 5.64 -19.06 20.44
N MET A 285 4.51 -18.37 20.60
CA MET A 285 3.57 -18.63 21.69
C MET A 285 3.02 -20.06 21.63
N ARG A 286 2.61 -20.53 20.44
CA ARG A 286 2.10 -21.89 20.26
C ARG A 286 3.15 -22.94 20.61
N GLY A 287 4.41 -22.72 20.23
CA GLY A 287 5.53 -23.59 20.57
C GLY A 287 5.72 -23.75 22.08
N PHE A 288 5.72 -22.66 22.84
CA PHE A 288 5.82 -22.73 24.30
C PHE A 288 4.63 -23.47 24.94
N VAL A 289 3.41 -23.17 24.50
CA VAL A 289 2.20 -23.82 25.03
C VAL A 289 2.22 -25.33 24.71
N ALA A 290 2.58 -25.71 23.49
CA ALA A 290 2.67 -27.12 23.09
C ALA A 290 3.74 -27.89 23.87
N ALA A 291 4.90 -27.27 24.12
CA ALA A 291 5.97 -27.87 24.91
C ALA A 291 5.54 -28.10 26.37
N TYR A 292 4.86 -27.12 26.98
CA TYR A 292 4.25 -27.29 28.30
C TYR A 292 3.19 -28.39 28.29
N ASP A 293 2.28 -28.40 27.32
CA ASP A 293 1.20 -29.39 27.24
C ASP A 293 1.75 -30.82 27.08
N ALA A 294 2.90 -30.99 26.42
CA ALA A 294 3.55 -32.28 26.22
C ALA A 294 4.37 -32.77 27.44
N THR A 295 4.88 -31.86 28.27
CA THR A 295 5.88 -32.20 29.31
C THR A 295 5.44 -31.88 30.74
N SER A 296 4.46 -30.99 30.90
CA SER A 296 4.11 -30.32 32.16
C SER A 296 5.27 -29.56 32.83
N ASP A 297 6.34 -29.24 32.09
CA ASP A 297 7.48 -28.47 32.60
C ASP A 297 7.13 -26.97 32.64
N GLU A 298 6.99 -26.44 33.87
CA GLU A 298 6.65 -25.03 34.12
C GLU A 298 7.70 -24.06 33.58
N GLN A 299 8.93 -24.51 33.29
CA GLN A 299 9.97 -23.66 32.69
C GLN A 299 9.52 -23.11 31.33
N PHE A 300 8.78 -23.87 30.52
CA PHE A 300 8.25 -23.36 29.24
C PHE A 300 7.27 -22.20 29.43
N VAL A 301 6.52 -22.19 30.53
CA VAL A 301 5.58 -21.09 30.86
C VAL A 301 6.33 -19.89 31.43
N ALA A 302 7.42 -20.13 32.18
CA ALA A 302 8.32 -19.05 32.63
C ALA A 302 9.01 -18.37 31.45
N ASP A 303 9.55 -19.13 30.50
CA ASP A 303 10.19 -18.60 29.28
C ASP A 303 9.17 -17.88 28.39
N LEU A 304 7.93 -18.38 28.32
CA LEU A 304 6.83 -17.71 27.66
C LEU A 304 6.52 -16.36 28.33
N ARG A 305 6.49 -16.26 29.66
CA ARG A 305 6.29 -15.00 30.36
C ARG A 305 7.38 -13.98 29.99
N ASP A 306 8.64 -14.41 30.00
CA ASP A 306 9.78 -13.57 29.63
C ASP A 306 9.72 -13.14 28.16
N TYR A 307 9.24 -14.02 27.28
CA TYR A 307 8.96 -13.68 25.90
C TYR A 307 7.83 -12.64 25.77
N LEU A 308 6.72 -12.79 26.49
CA LEU A 308 5.60 -11.85 26.45
C LEU A 308 5.97 -10.46 26.98
N VAL A 309 6.83 -10.37 27.99
CA VAL A 309 7.37 -9.09 28.48
C VAL A 309 8.27 -8.44 27.43
N ARG A 310 9.14 -9.20 26.77
CA ARG A 310 10.03 -8.68 25.71
C ARG A 310 9.30 -8.19 24.46
N MET A 311 8.08 -8.68 24.25
CA MET A 311 7.25 -8.34 23.09
C MET A 311 6.06 -7.44 23.47
N ASP A 312 6.10 -6.80 24.65
CA ASP A 312 5.10 -5.86 25.18
C ASP A 312 3.66 -6.38 25.33
N TYR A 313 3.46 -7.71 25.26
CA TYR A 313 2.16 -8.32 25.63
C TYR A 313 1.89 -8.20 27.13
N LEU A 314 2.96 -8.24 27.94
CA LEU A 314 2.96 -8.01 29.38
C LEU A 314 3.83 -6.79 29.70
N GLY A 315 3.46 -6.04 30.74
CA GLY A 315 4.28 -4.94 31.22
C GLY A 315 5.46 -5.41 32.08
N THR A 316 6.48 -4.56 32.28
CA THR A 316 7.61 -4.90 33.16
C THR A 316 7.20 -5.10 34.62
N ASP A 317 6.09 -4.48 35.06
CA ASP A 317 5.51 -4.69 36.40
C ASP A 317 4.98 -6.13 36.59
N GLU A 318 4.91 -6.92 35.51
CA GLU A 318 4.30 -8.24 35.47
C GLU A 318 5.32 -9.36 35.23
N LYS A 319 6.61 -9.07 35.42
CA LYS A 319 7.68 -10.09 35.40
C LYS A 319 7.47 -11.21 36.41
N ALA A 320 6.71 -10.95 37.47
CA ALA A 320 6.36 -11.93 38.51
C ALA A 320 4.92 -12.45 38.40
N LEU A 321 4.22 -12.19 37.28
CA LEU A 321 2.86 -12.67 37.07
C LEU A 321 2.80 -14.21 37.17
N ASP A 322 1.75 -14.73 37.80
CA ASP A 322 1.61 -16.17 38.01
C ASP A 322 1.54 -16.94 36.69
N LEU A 323 2.20 -18.10 36.63
CA LEU A 323 2.36 -18.87 35.40
C LEU A 323 1.03 -19.38 34.84
N LEU A 324 0.08 -19.71 35.71
CA LEU A 324 -1.26 -20.14 35.28
C LEU A 324 -1.99 -19.01 34.55
N THR A 325 -1.90 -17.77 35.04
CA THR A 325 -2.44 -16.59 34.37
C THR A 325 -1.73 -16.33 33.05
N VAL A 326 -0.40 -16.44 32.98
CA VAL A 326 0.36 -16.33 31.73
C VAL A 326 -0.15 -17.33 30.68
N LEU A 327 -0.32 -18.59 31.08
CA LEU A 327 -0.82 -19.65 30.19
C LEU A 327 -2.26 -19.37 29.73
N ARG A 328 -3.14 -18.92 30.64
CA ARG A 328 -4.53 -18.57 30.32
C ARG A 328 -4.62 -17.39 29.35
N LEU A 329 -3.83 -16.34 29.56
CA LEU A 329 -3.75 -15.18 28.67
C LEU A 329 -3.26 -15.61 27.29
N THR A 330 -2.16 -16.37 27.22
CA THR A 330 -1.59 -16.84 25.95
C THR A 330 -2.55 -17.72 25.18
N ARG A 331 -3.21 -18.68 25.83
CA ARG A 331 -4.24 -19.50 25.18
C ARG A 331 -5.42 -18.65 24.68
N THR A 332 -5.76 -17.58 25.38
CA THR A 332 -6.81 -16.65 24.92
C THR A 332 -6.39 -15.89 23.67
N LEU A 333 -5.15 -15.39 23.64
CA LEU A 333 -4.57 -14.76 22.44
C LEU A 333 -4.57 -15.76 21.27
N LEU A 334 -4.04 -16.96 21.46
CA LEU A 334 -4.00 -17.98 20.40
C LEU A 334 -5.39 -18.33 19.86
N ARG A 335 -6.41 -18.46 20.72
CA ARG A 335 -7.81 -18.66 20.26
C ARG A 335 -8.32 -17.49 19.42
N GLN A 336 -7.92 -16.26 19.72
CA GLN A 336 -8.30 -15.11 18.91
C GLN A 336 -7.62 -15.09 17.54
N ARG A 337 -6.49 -15.79 17.36
CA ARG A 337 -5.72 -15.87 16.10
C ARG A 337 -5.98 -17.16 15.30
N ASP A 338 -6.92 -17.98 15.77
CA ASP A 338 -7.29 -19.23 15.13
C ASP A 338 -8.34 -18.95 14.05
N ASP A 339 -7.90 -18.78 12.80
CA ASP A 339 -8.77 -18.60 11.63
C ASP A 339 -8.12 -19.12 10.34
N GLY A 340 -8.36 -20.40 10.07
CA GLY A 340 -7.88 -21.08 8.87
C GLY A 340 -6.53 -21.78 9.07
N PRO A 341 -5.76 -21.99 7.98
CA PRO A 341 -4.46 -22.62 8.02
C PRO A 341 -3.43 -21.86 8.87
N ASP A 342 -2.34 -22.54 9.27
CA ASP A 342 -1.22 -21.93 9.98
C ASP A 342 -0.27 -21.15 9.04
N ASP A 343 -0.84 -20.30 8.19
CA ASP A 343 -0.15 -19.49 7.17
C ASP A 343 0.12 -18.04 7.62
N GLY A 344 -0.43 -17.64 8.77
CA GLY A 344 -0.31 -16.27 9.30
C GLY A 344 -1.23 -15.24 8.63
N MET A 345 -2.15 -15.68 7.76
CA MET A 345 -3.08 -14.82 7.02
C MET A 345 -4.43 -14.64 7.71
N ASP A 346 -4.59 -15.12 8.95
CA ASP A 346 -5.83 -15.01 9.73
C ASP A 346 -6.30 -13.55 9.89
N SER A 347 -5.37 -12.61 10.11
CA SER A 347 -5.69 -11.17 10.20
C SER A 347 -6.15 -10.59 8.86
N VAL A 348 -5.57 -11.05 7.75
CA VAL A 348 -5.95 -10.64 6.39
C VAL A 348 -7.36 -11.17 6.06
N ARG A 349 -7.62 -12.47 6.30
CA ARG A 349 -8.94 -13.10 6.10
C ARG A 349 -10.05 -12.34 6.82
N ARG A 350 -9.86 -12.07 8.12
CA ARG A 350 -10.87 -11.35 8.91
C ARG A 350 -11.04 -9.90 8.48
N SER A 351 -9.95 -9.24 8.10
CA SER A 351 -10.03 -7.85 7.62
C SER A 351 -10.82 -7.75 6.32
N LEU A 352 -10.65 -8.71 5.41
CA LEU A 352 -11.42 -8.78 4.16
C LEU A 352 -12.90 -9.13 4.39
N ARG A 353 -13.20 -10.03 5.34
CA ARG A 353 -14.57 -10.30 5.78
C ARG A 353 -15.27 -9.07 6.35
N TRP A 354 -14.57 -8.24 7.11
CA TRP A 354 -15.13 -6.95 7.53
C TRP A 354 -15.32 -6.02 6.34
N LEU A 355 -14.30 -5.89 5.50
CA LEU A 355 -14.32 -4.97 4.34
C LEU A 355 -15.45 -5.27 3.37
N SER A 356 -15.81 -6.54 3.17
CA SER A 356 -16.91 -6.99 2.30
C SER A 356 -18.29 -6.51 2.77
N THR A 357 -18.42 -6.13 4.04
CA THR A 357 -19.69 -5.68 4.65
C THR A 357 -19.79 -4.15 4.79
N THR A 358 -18.76 -3.40 4.39
CA THR A 358 -18.71 -1.95 4.62
C THR A 358 -19.44 -1.13 3.56
N HIS A 359 -19.92 0.05 3.96
CA HIS A 359 -20.43 1.09 3.04
C HIS A 359 -19.34 2.09 2.60
N LEU A 360 -18.07 1.68 2.64
CA LEU A 360 -16.94 2.51 2.23
C LEU A 360 -16.40 1.97 0.90
N PRO A 361 -16.95 2.40 -0.27
CA PRO A 361 -16.63 1.81 -1.57
C PRO A 361 -15.15 1.91 -1.95
N GLU A 362 -14.48 2.97 -1.51
CA GLU A 362 -13.10 3.30 -1.86
C GLU A 362 -12.06 2.70 -0.89
N THR A 363 -12.48 2.22 0.29
CA THR A 363 -11.54 1.67 1.27
C THR A 363 -10.94 0.36 0.78
N ARG A 364 -9.62 0.26 0.87
CA ARG A 364 -8.84 -0.96 0.55
C ARG A 364 -8.02 -1.44 1.74
N LEU A 365 -7.72 -2.74 1.77
CA LEU A 365 -6.78 -3.36 2.69
C LEU A 365 -5.39 -3.40 2.05
N ILE A 366 -4.41 -2.82 2.74
CA ILE A 366 -3.00 -2.99 2.45
C ILE A 366 -2.47 -4.18 3.25
N VAL A 367 -2.05 -5.25 2.56
CA VAL A 367 -1.32 -6.36 3.18
C VAL A 367 0.16 -6.02 3.15
N CYS A 368 0.80 -5.96 4.32
CA CYS A 368 2.14 -5.41 4.49
C CYS A 368 3.00 -6.23 5.46
N SER A 369 4.29 -5.87 5.54
CA SER A 369 5.26 -6.56 6.40
C SER A 369 5.33 -8.06 6.07
N MET A 370 5.55 -8.37 4.80
CA MET A 370 5.80 -9.74 4.33
C MET A 370 7.30 -9.95 4.10
N ASP A 371 7.77 -11.17 4.36
CA ASP A 371 9.13 -11.60 4.02
C ASP A 371 9.20 -13.11 3.81
N GLY A 372 10.42 -13.61 3.61
CA GLY A 372 10.68 -15.04 3.47
C GLY A 372 10.03 -15.69 2.26
N GLU A 373 10.17 -17.01 2.15
CA GLU A 373 9.77 -17.75 0.95
C GLU A 373 8.30 -18.18 0.94
N GLN A 374 7.57 -17.98 2.05
CA GLN A 374 6.21 -18.54 2.20
C GLN A 374 5.11 -17.48 2.17
N MET A 375 5.33 -16.28 2.73
CA MET A 375 4.23 -15.33 2.95
C MET A 375 3.56 -14.83 1.67
N PHE A 376 4.33 -14.55 0.62
CA PHE A 376 3.73 -14.13 -0.65
C PHE A 376 2.96 -15.27 -1.34
N PRO A 377 3.51 -16.50 -1.51
CA PRO A 377 2.73 -17.65 -1.97
C PRO A 377 1.47 -17.91 -1.13
N ASP A 378 1.58 -17.88 0.20
CA ASP A 378 0.46 -18.10 1.12
C ASP A 378 -0.63 -17.04 0.92
N LEU A 379 -0.26 -15.77 0.76
CA LEU A 379 -1.19 -14.70 0.44
C LEU A 379 -1.87 -14.92 -0.93
N MET A 380 -1.12 -15.31 -1.96
CA MET A 380 -1.69 -15.56 -3.29
C MET A 380 -2.66 -16.74 -3.28
N THR A 381 -2.33 -17.81 -2.53
CA THR A 381 -3.22 -18.95 -2.31
C THR A 381 -4.49 -18.51 -1.59
N MET A 382 -4.34 -17.74 -0.50
CA MET A 382 -5.46 -17.20 0.26
C MET A 382 -6.37 -16.31 -0.59
N LEU A 383 -5.80 -15.39 -1.39
CA LEU A 383 -6.58 -14.52 -2.27
C LEU A 383 -7.26 -15.28 -3.41
N SER A 384 -6.82 -16.49 -3.74
CA SER A 384 -7.45 -17.35 -4.75
C SER A 384 -8.65 -18.13 -4.20
N GLU A 385 -8.89 -18.12 -2.88
CA GLU A 385 -10.07 -18.74 -2.29
C GLU A 385 -11.36 -18.03 -2.79
N PRO A 386 -12.45 -18.76 -3.11
CA PRO A 386 -13.67 -18.17 -3.69
C PRO A 386 -14.28 -17.02 -2.88
N GLU A 387 -14.11 -17.04 -1.55
CA GLU A 387 -14.59 -15.99 -0.64
C GLU A 387 -13.95 -14.62 -0.95
N PHE A 388 -12.70 -14.59 -1.43
CA PHE A 388 -11.91 -13.35 -1.55
C PHE A 388 -11.76 -12.84 -2.99
N LEU A 389 -12.07 -13.65 -4.01
CA LEU A 389 -12.04 -13.22 -5.42
C LEU A 389 -12.80 -11.90 -5.69
N PRO A 390 -14.03 -11.69 -5.16
CA PRO A 390 -14.77 -10.43 -5.40
C PRO A 390 -14.12 -9.20 -4.75
N LEU A 391 -13.17 -9.40 -3.84
CA LEU A 391 -12.52 -8.36 -3.04
C LEU A 391 -11.16 -7.93 -3.58
N HIS A 392 -10.63 -8.54 -4.65
CA HIS A 392 -9.29 -8.20 -5.18
C HIS A 392 -9.09 -6.71 -5.44
N ARG A 393 -10.11 -6.02 -5.97
CA ARG A 393 -10.09 -4.55 -6.19
C ARG A 393 -9.97 -3.71 -4.93
N ARG A 394 -10.14 -4.33 -3.77
CA ARG A 394 -10.02 -3.77 -2.43
C ARG A 394 -8.78 -4.29 -1.71
N VAL A 395 -7.87 -4.97 -2.40
CA VAL A 395 -6.61 -5.46 -1.85
C VAL A 395 -5.45 -4.77 -2.55
N LEU A 396 -4.51 -4.30 -1.74
CA LEU A 396 -3.24 -3.79 -2.22
C LEU A 396 -2.12 -4.50 -1.46
N VAL A 397 -1.20 -5.12 -2.19
CA VAL A 397 -0.10 -5.89 -1.63
C VAL A 397 1.14 -5.01 -1.62
N THR A 398 1.70 -4.73 -0.45
CA THR A 398 2.91 -3.92 -0.30
C THR A 398 4.05 -4.72 0.30
N ALA A 399 5.23 -4.60 -0.30
CA ALA A 399 6.47 -5.12 0.24
C ALA A 399 7.65 -4.37 -0.40
N ASP A 400 8.85 -4.63 0.11
CA ASP A 400 10.10 -4.19 -0.50
C ASP A 400 10.14 -4.55 -2.01
N PRO A 401 10.54 -3.64 -2.91
CA PRO A 401 10.58 -3.89 -4.34
C PRO A 401 11.40 -5.12 -4.73
N ALA A 402 12.56 -5.34 -4.08
CA ALA A 402 13.39 -6.50 -4.35
C ALA A 402 12.73 -7.80 -3.85
N TYR A 403 11.97 -7.76 -2.76
CA TYR A 403 11.15 -8.90 -2.33
C TYR A 403 10.08 -9.25 -3.38
N LEU A 404 9.32 -8.27 -3.87
CA LEU A 404 8.30 -8.50 -4.89
C LEU A 404 8.90 -9.04 -6.20
N ALA A 405 10.03 -8.48 -6.64
CA ALA A 405 10.69 -8.87 -7.88
C ALA A 405 11.13 -10.35 -7.90
N ARG A 406 11.43 -10.96 -6.74
CA ARG A 406 11.82 -12.38 -6.64
C ARG A 406 10.74 -13.32 -7.19
N TRP A 407 9.47 -12.93 -7.13
CA TRP A 407 8.35 -13.75 -7.60
C TRP A 407 8.19 -13.74 -9.12
N THR A 408 8.98 -12.94 -9.84
CA THR A 408 9.03 -12.94 -11.31
C THR A 408 10.00 -13.96 -11.90
N THR A 409 10.79 -14.64 -11.05
CA THR A 409 11.86 -15.56 -11.49
C THR A 409 11.65 -16.99 -10.97
N SER A 410 12.25 -17.97 -11.65
CA SER A 410 12.35 -19.35 -11.18
C SER A 410 13.57 -20.05 -11.80
N PRO A 411 14.06 -21.16 -11.21
CA PRO A 411 15.13 -21.96 -11.82
C PRO A 411 14.83 -22.40 -13.26
N HIS A 412 13.53 -22.60 -13.58
CA HIS A 412 13.10 -22.95 -14.93
C HIS A 412 13.22 -21.78 -15.91
N VAL A 413 12.96 -20.54 -15.47
CA VAL A 413 13.20 -19.34 -16.31
C VAL A 413 14.66 -19.32 -16.76
N VAL A 414 15.60 -19.46 -15.82
CA VAL A 414 17.05 -19.47 -16.13
C VAL A 414 17.42 -20.63 -17.06
N THR A 415 16.87 -21.81 -16.80
CA THR A 415 17.14 -23.01 -17.60
C THR A 415 16.67 -22.86 -19.05
N TYR A 416 15.46 -22.34 -19.26
CA TYR A 416 14.93 -22.10 -20.60
C TYR A 416 15.65 -20.96 -21.30
N GLN A 417 15.98 -19.87 -20.60
CA GLN A 417 16.81 -18.79 -21.16
C GLN A 417 18.16 -19.32 -21.65
N ARG A 418 18.85 -20.13 -20.85
CA ARG A 418 20.11 -20.77 -21.25
C ARG A 418 19.95 -21.61 -22.53
N ARG A 419 18.87 -22.39 -22.61
CA ARG A 419 18.57 -23.22 -23.78
C ARG A 419 18.32 -22.35 -25.02
N PHE A 420 17.49 -21.31 -24.90
CA PHE A 420 17.16 -20.42 -26.03
C PHE A 420 18.37 -19.64 -26.54
N LEU A 421 19.16 -19.06 -25.63
CA LEU A 421 20.41 -18.37 -25.99
C LEU A 421 21.40 -19.31 -26.69
N SER A 422 21.48 -20.57 -26.23
CA SER A 422 22.32 -21.58 -26.88
C SER A 422 21.82 -21.95 -28.28
N ALA A 423 20.49 -22.04 -28.47
CA ALA A 423 19.89 -22.32 -29.76
C ALA A 423 20.12 -21.17 -30.76
N VAL A 424 19.98 -19.92 -30.32
CA VAL A 424 20.26 -18.73 -31.15
C VAL A 424 21.73 -18.69 -31.55
N ARG A 425 22.66 -18.95 -30.61
CA ARG A 425 24.10 -18.99 -30.90
C ARG A 425 24.48 -20.05 -31.94
N SER A 426 23.75 -21.17 -31.98
CA SER A 426 23.98 -22.26 -32.94
C SER A 426 23.27 -22.06 -34.27
N ALA A 427 22.51 -20.98 -34.44
CA ALA A 427 21.82 -20.68 -35.69
C ALA A 427 22.83 -20.15 -36.75
N PRO A 428 22.76 -20.63 -38.00
CA PRO A 428 23.75 -20.32 -39.04
C PRO A 428 23.99 -18.83 -39.33
N ASP A 429 23.01 -17.96 -39.03
CA ASP A 429 23.06 -16.53 -39.39
C ASP A 429 23.28 -15.58 -38.19
N ALA A 430 23.53 -16.09 -36.97
CA ALA A 430 23.67 -15.25 -35.78
C ALA A 430 25.06 -14.57 -35.63
N LEU A 431 25.98 -14.77 -36.58
CA LEU A 431 27.34 -14.20 -36.56
C LEU A 431 27.68 -13.31 -37.77
N SER A 432 26.73 -13.00 -38.67
CA SER A 432 27.00 -12.13 -39.83
C SER A 432 26.73 -10.63 -39.58
N ALA A 433 26.19 -10.25 -38.42
CA ALA A 433 25.79 -8.86 -38.14
C ALA A 433 26.74 -8.06 -37.23
N SER A 434 27.84 -8.63 -36.72
CA SER A 434 28.77 -7.91 -35.82
C SER A 434 30.15 -7.59 -36.42
N THR A 435 30.39 -7.85 -37.71
CA THR A 435 31.67 -7.52 -38.36
C THR A 435 31.50 -6.75 -39.67
N SER A 436 30.88 -5.57 -39.61
CA SER A 436 30.97 -4.57 -40.69
C SER A 436 31.06 -3.14 -40.14
N SER A 437 32.01 -2.89 -39.24
CA SER A 437 32.43 -1.53 -38.89
C SER A 437 33.90 -1.51 -38.50
N SER A 438 34.78 -1.72 -39.47
CA SER A 438 36.13 -1.14 -39.53
C SER A 438 36.94 -1.77 -40.66
N ARG A 439 36.87 -1.19 -41.86
CA ARG A 439 38.01 -1.16 -42.79
C ARG A 439 37.99 0.15 -43.60
N SER A 440 39.11 0.86 -43.43
CA SER A 440 39.72 1.95 -44.23
C SER A 440 38.86 3.15 -44.59
#